data_AF-A0AAW1P0F8-F1
#
_entry.id   AF-A0AAW1P0F8-F1
#
_cell.length_a   1.000
_cell.length_b   1.000
_cell.length_c   1.000
_cell.angle_alpha   90.00
_cell.angle_beta   90.00
_cell.angle_gamma   90.00
#
_symmetry.space_group_name_H-M   'P 1'
#
loop_
_entity.id
_entity.type
_entity.pdbx_description
1 polymer ?
#
loop_
_entity_poly.entity_id
_entity_poly.type
_entity_poly.pdbx_seq_one_letter_code
_entity_poly.pdbx_strand_id
1 'polypeptide(L)'
;MAQADHPEPGMATVSVDELESLRRKAGKADQLALEVTKLRQLLATKEKRLTEAKAALKRANPLCPLDLAASPFGSAGTGGGGTAGTDNAAEAKIMPQLTTTWTKADAAACVSYGQAADACAWNAIRPAGKARLELTGGLQLYRERFACDVAAAQAALRDCLAVPDASLLERKLLDLWPITEEAAEPSRPQEGQPAPEAALWAAVEQTLAGKKPADKLAAAVSHLLTKRLALWKLSKAKPSTAPIGNLHLMAALRALGERESVDLAIWKVLAAGKNRCELHVRPSDGPEDVAEQWQRLMAVLERPDTVLLFHLENHYCLVFAAREWRMNVGYSGKRVVRQLLVAKPGQRPGSWMDFETVRSTVLGWAGYGIIGISRREDVVLP
;
A
#
# COMPACT_ATOMS: atom_id res chain seq x y z
N MET A 1 -84.26 18.17 -6.16
CA MET A 1 -82.96 18.15 -5.45
C MET A 1 -83.06 17.08 -4.38
N ALA A 2 -82.58 15.87 -4.64
CA ALA A 2 -82.54 14.78 -3.66
C ALA A 2 -81.07 14.53 -3.32
N GLN A 3 -80.70 14.81 -2.07
CA GLN A 3 -79.39 14.51 -1.49
C GLN A 3 -79.23 12.99 -1.42
N ALA A 4 -78.18 12.48 -2.06
CA ALA A 4 -77.77 11.09 -1.91
C ALA A 4 -77.06 10.95 -0.56
N ASP A 5 -77.68 10.19 0.35
CA ASP A 5 -77.08 9.76 1.61
C ASP A 5 -75.84 8.91 1.33
N HIS A 6 -74.68 9.41 1.76
CA HIS A 6 -73.45 8.63 1.76
C HIS A 6 -73.51 7.59 2.88
N PRO A 7 -73.30 6.29 2.59
CA PRO A 7 -73.27 5.26 3.62
C PRO A 7 -72.11 5.52 4.58
N GLU A 8 -72.41 5.49 5.88
CA GLU A 8 -71.40 5.62 6.92
C GLU A 8 -70.31 4.56 6.74
N PRO A 9 -69.02 4.94 6.88
CA PRO A 9 -67.91 4.02 6.68
C PRO A 9 -67.99 2.89 7.72
N GLY A 10 -68.35 1.70 7.25
CA GLY A 10 -68.47 0.50 8.06
C GLY A 10 -67.17 0.24 8.83
N MET A 11 -67.30 0.10 10.16
CA MET A 11 -66.19 -0.30 11.03
C MET A 11 -65.77 -1.72 10.69
N ALA A 12 -64.66 -1.85 9.95
CA ALA A 12 -64.00 -3.13 9.72
C ALA A 12 -63.55 -3.72 11.07
N THR A 13 -64.09 -4.89 11.43
CA THR A 13 -63.69 -5.60 12.64
C THR A 13 -62.39 -6.35 12.37
N VAL A 14 -61.32 -5.96 13.06
CA VAL A 14 -60.02 -6.66 13.02
C VAL A 14 -60.09 -7.86 13.95
N SER A 15 -59.65 -9.03 13.48
CA SER A 15 -59.64 -10.25 14.30
C SER A 15 -58.61 -10.14 15.43
N VAL A 16 -58.84 -10.87 16.53
CA VAL A 16 -57.91 -10.90 17.68
C VAL A 16 -56.51 -11.38 17.26
N ASP A 17 -56.44 -12.36 16.36
CA ASP A 17 -55.18 -12.90 15.83
C ASP A 17 -54.39 -11.88 15.01
N GLU A 18 -55.08 -11.06 14.19
CA GLU A 18 -54.46 -9.96 13.46
C GLU A 18 -53.91 -8.89 14.41
N LEU A 19 -54.65 -8.58 15.47
CA LEU A 19 -54.21 -7.63 16.49
C LEU A 19 -52.95 -8.12 17.22
N GLU A 20 -52.89 -9.41 17.57
CA GLU A 20 -51.69 -10.02 18.16
C GLU A 20 -50.50 -10.03 17.20
N SER A 21 -50.73 -10.34 15.92
CA SER A 21 -49.70 -10.30 14.88
C SER A 21 -49.11 -8.89 14.72
N LEU A 22 -49.98 -7.87 14.72
CA LEU A 22 -49.57 -6.46 14.68
C LEU A 22 -48.78 -6.07 15.93
N ARG A 23 -49.16 -6.52 17.13
CA ARG A 23 -48.39 -6.28 18.36
C ARG A 23 -47.00 -6.90 18.32
N ARG A 24 -46.85 -8.13 17.80
CA ARG A 24 -45.53 -8.77 17.62
C ARG A 24 -44.67 -8.01 16.61
N LYS A 25 -45.27 -7.55 15.50
CA LYS A 25 -44.58 -6.73 14.49
C LYS A 25 -44.14 -5.38 15.06
N ALA A 26 -44.98 -4.72 15.86
CA ALA A 26 -44.64 -3.48 16.55
C ALA A 26 -43.46 -3.67 17.51
N GLY A 27 -43.48 -4.71 18.35
CA GLY A 27 -42.36 -5.01 19.25
C GLY A 27 -41.05 -5.30 18.51
N LYS A 28 -41.11 -5.98 17.35
CA LYS A 28 -39.93 -6.18 16.50
C LYS A 28 -39.43 -4.88 15.87
N ALA A 29 -40.33 -3.96 15.49
CA ALA A 29 -39.97 -2.65 14.98
C ALA A 29 -39.25 -1.81 16.05
N ASP A 30 -39.73 -1.84 17.30
CA ASP A 30 -39.09 -1.14 18.43
C ASP A 30 -37.68 -1.69 18.71
N GLN A 31 -37.51 -3.02 18.64
CA GLN A 31 -36.21 -3.66 18.80
C GLN A 31 -35.23 -3.24 17.71
N LEU A 32 -35.67 -3.21 16.45
CA LEU A 32 -34.84 -2.75 15.33
C LEU A 32 -34.50 -1.26 15.44
N ALA A 33 -35.43 -0.42 15.88
CA ALA A 33 -35.19 1.00 16.11
C ALA A 33 -34.11 1.23 17.18
N LEU A 34 -34.12 0.44 18.25
CA LEU A 34 -33.08 0.46 19.28
C LEU A 34 -31.71 0.03 18.72
N GLU A 35 -31.67 -1.01 17.89
CA GLU A 35 -30.44 -1.49 17.26
C GLU A 35 -29.84 -0.48 16.29
N VAL A 36 -30.67 0.16 15.45
CA VAL A 36 -30.25 1.26 14.56
C VAL A 36 -29.65 2.42 15.36
N THR A 37 -30.23 2.75 16.52
CA THR A 37 -29.71 3.80 17.40
C THR A 37 -28.33 3.44 17.95
N LYS A 38 -28.12 2.19 18.39
CA LYS A 38 -26.82 1.70 18.86
C LYS A 38 -25.76 1.74 17.75
N LEU A 39 -26.12 1.32 16.53
CA LEU A 39 -25.21 1.34 15.38
C LEU A 39 -24.81 2.77 15.00
N ARG A 40 -25.73 3.73 15.05
CA ARG A 40 -25.43 5.15 14.82
C ARG A 40 -24.44 5.71 15.86
N GLN A 41 -24.61 5.36 17.13
CA GLN A 41 -23.67 5.76 18.19
C GLN A 41 -22.27 5.15 18.00
N LEU A 42 -22.22 3.87 17.59
CA LEU A 42 -20.96 3.20 17.28
C LEU A 42 -20.26 3.86 16.09
N LEU A 43 -20.99 4.18 15.02
CA LEU A 43 -20.46 4.86 13.84
C LEU A 43 -19.86 6.22 14.20
N ALA A 44 -20.60 7.06 14.94
CA ALA A 44 -20.12 8.36 15.40
C ALA A 44 -18.84 8.25 16.25
N THR A 45 -18.75 7.23 17.10
CA THR A 45 -17.54 6.95 17.90
C THR A 45 -16.34 6.58 17.02
N LYS A 46 -16.55 5.79 15.96
CA LYS A 46 -15.49 5.39 15.02
C LYS A 46 -15.04 6.58 14.16
N GLU A 47 -15.95 7.43 13.70
CA GLU A 47 -15.63 8.65 12.95
C GLU A 47 -14.80 9.65 13.78
N LYS A 48 -15.15 9.81 15.06
CA LYS A 48 -14.35 10.61 15.99
C LYS A 48 -12.92 10.08 16.11
N ARG A 49 -12.74 8.77 16.36
CA ARG A 49 -11.41 8.14 16.44
C ARG A 49 -10.60 8.26 15.16
N LEU A 50 -11.25 8.14 14.00
CA LEU A 50 -10.59 8.32 12.71
C LEU A 50 -10.09 9.75 12.53
N THR A 51 -10.89 10.73 12.95
CA THR A 51 -10.52 12.16 12.89
C THR A 51 -9.35 12.46 13.83
N GLU A 52 -9.37 11.93 15.05
CA GLU A 52 -8.26 12.04 16.01
C GLU A 52 -6.97 11.40 15.48
N ALA A 53 -7.06 10.22 14.87
CA ALA A 53 -5.92 9.54 14.25
C ALA A 53 -5.35 10.33 13.07
N LYS A 54 -6.19 10.90 12.21
CA LYS A 54 -5.76 11.79 11.12
C LYS A 54 -5.04 13.03 11.66
N ALA A 55 -5.56 13.64 12.73
CA ALA A 55 -4.92 14.79 13.37
C ALA A 55 -3.57 14.41 14.02
N ALA A 56 -3.48 13.23 14.65
CA ALA A 56 -2.22 12.72 15.19
C ALA A 56 -1.19 12.45 14.09
N LEU A 57 -1.60 11.86 12.97
CA LEU A 57 -0.74 11.64 11.80
C LEU A 57 -0.23 12.97 11.22
N LYS A 58 -1.10 13.98 11.13
CA LYS A 58 -0.72 15.34 10.68
C LYS A 58 0.30 15.98 11.62
N ARG A 59 0.16 15.82 12.94
CA ARG A 59 1.15 16.31 13.93
C ARG A 59 2.47 15.54 13.89
N ALA A 60 2.42 14.23 13.66
CA ALA A 60 3.59 13.36 13.59
C ALA A 60 4.40 13.52 12.30
N ASN A 61 3.82 14.15 11.26
CA ASN A 61 4.49 14.42 9.99
C ASN A 61 4.70 15.93 9.77
N PRO A 62 5.70 16.56 10.43
CA PRO A 62 5.97 18.00 10.32
C PRO A 62 6.53 18.43 8.94
N LEU A 63 6.70 17.50 8.00
CA LEU A 63 7.26 17.77 6.67
C LEU A 63 6.33 17.24 5.58
N CYS A 64 5.10 17.77 5.53
CA CYS A 64 4.27 17.61 4.35
C CYS A 64 4.76 18.62 3.29
N PRO A 65 5.24 18.17 2.10
CA PRO A 65 5.84 19.05 1.09
C PRO A 65 4.92 20.14 0.51
N LEU A 66 3.61 20.06 0.81
CA LEU A 66 2.64 21.08 0.41
C LEU A 66 2.79 22.40 1.18
N ASP A 67 3.41 22.39 2.37
CA ASP A 67 3.62 23.61 3.17
C ASP A 67 4.90 24.38 2.76
N LEU A 68 5.77 23.78 1.94
CA LEU A 68 7.00 24.43 1.42
C LEU A 68 6.80 25.12 0.06
N ALA A 69 5.68 24.87 -0.62
CA ALA A 69 5.43 25.39 -1.97
C ALA A 69 4.71 26.77 -1.98
N ALA A 70 4.32 27.29 -0.81
CA ALA A 70 3.57 28.55 -0.70
C ALA A 70 4.39 29.73 -0.17
N SER A 71 5.73 29.67 -0.22
CA SER A 71 6.55 30.87 -0.06
C SER A 71 6.81 31.48 -1.43
N PRO A 72 6.21 32.62 -1.79
CA PRO A 72 6.59 33.33 -3.00
C PRO A 72 7.99 33.88 -2.75
N PHE A 73 9.01 33.23 -3.31
CA PHE A 73 10.30 33.87 -3.51
C PHE A 73 10.07 35.05 -4.45
N GLY A 74 9.85 36.22 -3.86
CA GLY A 74 9.79 37.50 -4.53
C GLY A 74 11.06 37.68 -5.34
N SER A 75 10.86 37.89 -6.64
CA SER A 75 11.89 38.29 -7.58
C SER A 75 12.64 39.50 -7.04
N ALA A 76 13.97 39.43 -7.09
CA ALA A 76 14.86 40.57 -6.88
C ALA A 76 14.49 41.70 -7.87
N GLY A 77 13.72 42.66 -7.39
CA GLY A 77 13.48 43.93 -8.04
C GLY A 77 14.48 44.95 -7.52
N THR A 78 15.42 45.32 -8.39
CA THR A 78 16.31 46.46 -8.21
C THR A 78 15.54 47.77 -8.12
N GLY A 79 15.79 48.56 -7.07
CA GLY A 79 15.70 50.03 -7.10
C GLY A 79 14.62 50.67 -6.23
N GLY A 80 15.01 51.74 -5.53
CA GLY A 80 14.10 52.77 -5.02
C GLY A 80 14.13 52.96 -3.51
N GLY A 81 14.76 54.03 -3.04
CA GLY A 81 14.89 54.38 -1.64
C GLY A 81 13.57 54.82 -0.96
N GLY A 82 13.58 54.78 0.37
CA GLY A 82 12.54 55.32 1.23
C GLY A 82 12.84 55.06 2.71
N THR A 83 13.08 56.14 3.44
CA THR A 83 13.33 56.20 4.89
C THR A 83 12.02 56.25 5.70
N ALA A 84 11.91 55.43 6.75
CA ALA A 84 11.17 55.62 8.04
C ALA A 84 10.99 54.22 8.69
N GLY A 85 11.48 53.92 9.91
CA GLY A 85 10.86 54.22 11.21
C GLY A 85 9.54 53.43 11.36
N THR A 86 9.29 52.50 12.28
CA THR A 86 9.75 52.24 13.65
C THR A 86 9.31 50.83 14.10
N ASP A 87 10.02 50.28 15.09
CA ASP A 87 9.56 49.40 16.19
C ASP A 87 8.79 48.10 15.90
N ASN A 88 9.52 46.99 15.99
CA ASN A 88 9.13 45.78 16.72
C ASN A 88 10.36 44.87 16.94
N ALA A 89 11.22 45.29 17.86
CA ALA A 89 12.39 44.54 18.31
C ALA A 89 12.11 43.93 19.69
N ALA A 90 11.33 42.83 19.74
CA ALA A 90 11.15 42.07 20.97
C ALA A 90 10.69 40.61 20.75
N GLU A 91 11.25 39.86 19.80
CA GLU A 91 11.02 38.40 19.75
C GLU A 91 12.14 37.56 19.07
N ALA A 92 13.37 38.09 19.00
CA ALA A 92 14.49 37.46 18.31
C ALA A 92 15.70 37.13 19.21
N LYS A 93 15.48 36.72 20.47
CA LYS A 93 16.59 36.54 21.45
C LYS A 93 16.66 35.21 22.20
N ILE A 94 16.04 34.14 21.70
CA ILE A 94 16.25 32.78 22.22
C ILE A 94 16.43 31.79 21.06
N MET A 95 17.62 31.79 20.45
CA MET A 95 18.31 30.64 19.82
C MET A 95 19.38 31.10 18.79
N PRO A 96 20.62 31.36 19.22
CA PRO A 96 21.75 31.38 18.29
C PRO A 96 22.85 30.39 18.73
N GLN A 97 22.54 29.09 18.89
CA GLN A 97 23.55 28.06 19.18
C GLN A 97 23.35 26.69 18.47
N LEU A 98 22.51 26.58 17.44
CA LEU A 98 22.38 25.34 16.64
C LEU A 98 22.58 25.53 15.14
N THR A 99 23.32 26.55 14.73
CA THR A 99 23.94 26.61 13.41
C THR A 99 25.41 26.26 13.55
N THR A 100 25.71 25.00 13.87
CA THR A 100 27.04 24.46 13.59
C THR A 100 27.12 24.28 12.08
N THR A 101 27.76 25.23 11.43
CA THR A 101 28.26 25.10 10.07
C THR A 101 29.14 23.86 10.01
N TRP A 102 28.67 22.83 9.30
CA TRP A 102 29.47 21.66 8.96
C TRP A 102 30.76 22.14 8.31
N THR A 103 31.89 21.93 8.98
CA THR A 103 33.19 22.31 8.45
C THR A 103 33.75 21.18 7.59
N LYS A 104 34.69 21.51 6.70
CA LYS A 104 35.45 20.53 5.93
C LYS A 104 36.22 19.54 6.84
N ALA A 105 36.46 19.92 8.10
CA ALA A 105 37.10 19.07 9.11
C ALA A 105 36.12 18.04 9.72
N ASP A 106 34.83 18.36 9.85
CA ASP A 106 33.81 17.40 10.30
C ASP A 106 33.57 16.31 9.25
N ALA A 107 33.69 16.65 7.96
CA ALA A 107 33.69 15.68 6.87
C ALA A 107 34.93 14.76 6.90
N ALA A 108 36.07 15.25 7.40
CA ALA A 108 37.30 14.46 7.55
C ALA A 108 37.21 13.41 8.69
N ALA A 109 36.32 13.61 9.68
CA ALA A 109 36.07 12.62 10.74
C ALA A 109 35.25 11.40 10.26
N CYS A 110 34.59 11.50 9.10
CA CYS A 110 33.89 10.39 8.44
C CYS A 110 34.80 9.55 7.50
N VAL A 111 36.11 9.77 7.51
CA VAL A 111 37.05 9.24 6.50
C VAL A 111 37.52 7.80 6.74
N SER A 112 37.05 7.08 7.77
CA SER A 112 37.42 5.66 7.93
C SER A 112 36.61 4.67 7.07
N TYR A 113 35.68 5.13 6.22
CA TYR A 113 34.94 4.29 5.26
C TYR A 113 35.07 4.76 3.79
N GLY A 114 36.10 5.56 3.49
CA GLY A 114 36.32 6.15 2.18
C GLY A 114 37.34 5.39 1.34
N GLN A 115 36.86 4.58 0.39
CA GLN A 115 37.42 4.45 -0.97
C GLN A 115 36.53 3.59 -1.90
N ALA A 116 35.69 2.70 -1.35
CA ALA A 116 34.74 1.90 -2.15
C ALA A 116 33.43 2.65 -2.48
N ALA A 117 33.00 3.60 -1.64
CA ALA A 117 31.69 4.26 -1.77
C ALA A 117 31.59 5.22 -2.98
N ASP A 118 32.67 5.92 -3.33
CA ASP A 118 32.66 6.86 -4.46
C ASP A 118 32.67 6.14 -5.82
N ALA A 119 33.25 4.94 -5.89
CA ALA A 119 33.25 4.12 -7.11
C ALA A 119 31.93 3.38 -7.34
N CYS A 120 31.25 2.92 -6.27
CA CYS A 120 30.00 2.18 -6.39
C CYS A 120 28.79 3.07 -6.71
N ALA A 121 28.74 4.30 -6.19
CA ALA A 121 27.61 5.21 -6.44
C ALA A 121 27.62 5.82 -7.85
N TRP A 122 28.79 6.04 -8.46
CA TRP A 122 28.92 6.64 -9.80
C TRP A 122 28.81 5.62 -10.93
N ASN A 123 29.18 4.35 -10.72
CA ASN A 123 29.13 3.31 -11.75
C ASN A 123 27.76 2.64 -11.92
N ALA A 124 26.86 2.72 -10.93
CA ALA A 124 25.50 2.16 -11.03
C ALA A 124 24.54 2.97 -11.93
N ILE A 125 24.94 4.16 -12.40
CA ILE A 125 24.03 5.14 -13.06
C ILE A 125 24.38 5.37 -14.54
N ARG A 126 25.37 4.67 -15.10
CA ARG A 126 25.55 4.62 -16.57
C ARG A 126 25.00 3.30 -17.11
N PRO A 127 23.87 3.30 -17.85
CA PRO A 127 23.53 2.16 -18.68
C PRO A 127 24.63 2.04 -19.74
N ALA A 128 25.45 0.99 -19.63
CA ALA A 128 26.21 0.52 -20.76
C ALA A 128 25.20 0.05 -21.82
N GLY A 129 24.89 0.92 -22.78
CA GLY A 129 24.24 0.56 -24.04
C GLY A 129 22.76 0.15 -23.97
N LYS A 130 21.88 1.04 -24.43
CA LYS A 130 20.68 0.73 -25.24
C LYS A 130 19.57 -0.21 -24.74
N ALA A 131 19.58 -0.75 -23.52
CA ALA A 131 18.40 -1.45 -22.99
C ALA A 131 17.42 -0.49 -22.28
N ARG A 132 16.82 0.45 -23.03
CA ARG A 132 15.59 1.10 -22.57
C ARG A 132 14.48 0.09 -22.76
N LEU A 133 14.14 -0.65 -21.70
CA LEU A 133 12.79 -1.19 -21.58
C LEU A 133 11.86 0.03 -21.59
N GLU A 134 11.24 0.29 -22.74
CA GLU A 134 10.14 1.23 -22.76
C GLU A 134 9.10 0.75 -21.74
N LEU A 135 8.51 1.68 -20.99
CA LEU A 135 7.49 1.40 -19.97
C LEU A 135 6.38 0.47 -20.53
N THR A 136 6.11 0.59 -21.84
CA THR A 136 5.25 -0.26 -22.66
C THR A 136 5.67 -1.73 -22.64
N GLY A 137 6.95 -2.07 -22.79
CA GLY A 137 7.44 -3.46 -22.81
C GLY A 137 7.37 -4.16 -21.44
N GLY A 138 7.64 -3.44 -20.36
CA GLY A 138 7.46 -3.98 -19.00
C GLY A 138 6.00 -4.24 -18.67
N LEU A 139 5.11 -3.28 -18.97
CA LEU A 139 3.67 -3.45 -18.80
C LEU A 139 3.10 -4.56 -19.69
N GLN A 140 3.63 -4.74 -20.89
CA GLN A 140 3.21 -5.79 -21.81
C GLN A 140 3.52 -7.20 -21.26
N LEU A 141 4.74 -7.43 -20.73
CA LEU A 141 5.08 -8.69 -20.07
C LEU A 141 4.17 -9.00 -18.88
N TYR A 142 3.84 -7.98 -18.09
CA TYR A 142 2.88 -8.14 -17.00
C TYR A 142 1.49 -8.51 -17.53
N ARG A 143 1.01 -7.85 -18.59
CA ARG A 143 -0.29 -8.16 -19.23
C ARG A 143 -0.33 -9.60 -19.74
N GLU A 144 0.72 -10.05 -20.43
CA GLU A 144 0.81 -11.41 -20.98
C GLU A 144 0.83 -12.46 -19.88
N ARG A 145 1.70 -12.30 -18.88
CA ARG A 145 1.76 -13.27 -17.77
C ARG A 145 0.45 -13.29 -16.98
N PHE A 146 -0.13 -12.12 -16.77
CA PHE A 146 -1.38 -12.00 -16.08
C PHE A 146 -2.54 -12.63 -16.89
N ALA A 147 -2.54 -12.51 -18.21
CA ALA A 147 -3.49 -13.21 -19.08
C ALA A 147 -3.34 -14.74 -18.97
N CYS A 148 -2.11 -15.26 -18.88
CA CYS A 148 -1.88 -16.68 -18.62
C CYS A 148 -2.43 -17.12 -17.25
N ASP A 149 -2.22 -16.34 -16.19
CA ASP A 149 -2.77 -16.62 -14.86
C ASP A 149 -4.31 -16.64 -14.88
N VAL A 150 -4.94 -15.71 -15.61
CA VAL A 150 -6.40 -15.68 -15.82
C VAL A 150 -6.87 -16.91 -16.59
N ALA A 151 -6.20 -17.27 -17.67
CA ALA A 151 -6.53 -18.46 -18.46
C ALA A 151 -6.40 -19.75 -17.63
N ALA A 152 -5.35 -19.85 -16.80
CA ALA A 152 -5.16 -20.98 -15.88
C ALA A 152 -6.25 -21.04 -14.80
N ALA A 153 -6.62 -19.88 -14.22
CA ALA A 153 -7.72 -19.81 -13.27
C ALA A 153 -9.07 -20.15 -13.92
N GLN A 154 -9.31 -19.73 -15.17
CA GLN A 154 -10.49 -20.10 -15.95
C GLN A 154 -10.50 -21.59 -16.32
N ALA A 155 -9.35 -22.20 -16.61
CA ALA A 155 -9.24 -23.64 -16.85
C ALA A 155 -9.56 -24.42 -15.56
N ALA A 156 -8.94 -24.05 -14.43
CA ALA A 156 -9.24 -24.64 -13.13
C ALA A 156 -10.71 -24.44 -12.71
N LEU A 157 -11.29 -23.29 -13.07
CA LEU A 157 -12.71 -23.02 -12.88
C LEU A 157 -13.55 -23.98 -13.72
N ARG A 158 -13.29 -24.12 -15.03
CA ARG A 158 -13.98 -25.07 -15.92
C ARG A 158 -13.88 -26.51 -15.41
N ASP A 159 -12.72 -26.93 -14.92
CA ASP A 159 -12.53 -28.27 -14.36
C ASP A 159 -13.35 -28.47 -13.07
N CYS A 160 -13.46 -27.44 -12.23
CA CYS A 160 -14.33 -27.44 -11.05
C CYS A 160 -15.82 -27.31 -11.39
N LEU A 161 -16.14 -26.69 -12.53
CA LEU A 161 -17.47 -26.44 -13.07
C LEU A 161 -17.94 -27.55 -14.03
N ALA A 162 -17.15 -28.60 -14.27
CA ALA A 162 -17.61 -29.83 -14.90
C ALA A 162 -18.62 -30.61 -14.02
N VAL A 163 -18.97 -30.07 -12.86
CA VAL A 163 -20.12 -30.47 -12.04
C VAL A 163 -21.40 -30.00 -12.75
N PRO A 164 -22.43 -30.85 -12.94
CA PRO A 164 -23.59 -30.57 -13.82
C PRO A 164 -24.34 -29.22 -13.63
N ASP A 165 -24.20 -28.56 -12.48
CA ASP A 165 -24.97 -27.38 -12.08
C ASP A 165 -24.21 -26.05 -12.18
N ALA A 166 -23.00 -26.07 -12.73
CA ALA A 166 -22.09 -24.92 -12.75
C ALA A 166 -22.27 -23.94 -13.92
N SER A 167 -23.02 -24.35 -14.94
CA SER A 167 -23.37 -23.56 -16.13
C SER A 167 -24.09 -22.24 -15.78
N LEU A 168 -24.80 -22.20 -14.65
CA LEU A 168 -25.50 -21.02 -14.16
C LEU A 168 -24.53 -19.98 -13.58
N LEU A 169 -23.47 -20.44 -12.90
CA LEU A 169 -22.43 -19.59 -12.34
C LEU A 169 -21.55 -19.00 -13.44
N GLU A 170 -21.20 -19.79 -14.45
CA GLU A 170 -20.46 -19.32 -15.63
C GLU A 170 -21.24 -18.24 -16.38
N ARG A 171 -22.54 -18.45 -16.65
CA ARG A 171 -23.40 -17.43 -17.26
C ARG A 171 -23.52 -16.17 -16.41
N LYS A 172 -23.76 -16.29 -15.11
CA LYS A 172 -23.81 -15.11 -14.22
C LYS A 172 -22.48 -14.35 -14.15
N LEU A 173 -21.34 -15.04 -14.17
CA LEU A 173 -20.02 -14.41 -14.21
C LEU A 173 -19.77 -13.67 -15.52
N LEU A 174 -20.25 -14.21 -16.65
CA LEU A 174 -20.17 -13.57 -17.97
C LEU A 174 -21.14 -12.38 -18.10
N ASP A 175 -22.37 -12.51 -17.60
CA ASP A 175 -23.42 -11.49 -17.65
C ASP A 175 -23.11 -10.29 -16.73
N LEU A 176 -22.55 -10.54 -15.54
CA LEU A 176 -22.19 -9.48 -14.60
C LEU A 176 -20.95 -8.69 -15.04
N TRP A 177 -20.18 -9.19 -16.00
CA TRP A 177 -18.94 -8.55 -16.42
C TRP A 177 -18.57 -8.84 -17.88
N PRO A 178 -19.30 -8.25 -18.86
CA PRO A 178 -19.06 -8.50 -20.27
C PRO A 178 -17.61 -8.17 -20.64
N ILE A 179 -16.91 -9.16 -21.17
CA ILE A 179 -15.54 -9.03 -21.66
C ILE A 179 -15.63 -8.49 -23.08
N THR A 180 -15.64 -7.18 -23.24
CA THR A 180 -15.34 -6.56 -24.52
C THR A 180 -13.96 -5.90 -24.42
N GLU A 181 -13.10 -6.14 -25.41
CA GLU A 181 -11.76 -5.51 -25.53
C GLU A 181 -11.86 -3.98 -25.59
N GLU A 182 -13.02 -3.47 -25.99
CA GLU A 182 -13.42 -2.08 -25.80
C GLU A 182 -13.94 -1.89 -24.38
N ALA A 183 -13.05 -1.59 -23.44
CA ALA A 183 -13.44 -1.08 -22.13
C ALA A 183 -13.98 0.36 -22.31
N ALA A 184 -15.26 0.48 -22.69
CA ALA A 184 -16.02 1.68 -22.40
C ALA A 184 -15.93 1.96 -20.90
N GLU A 185 -15.72 3.22 -20.50
CA GLU A 185 -15.72 3.60 -19.09
C GLU A 185 -16.99 3.05 -18.43
N PRO A 186 -16.87 2.22 -17.37
CA PRO A 186 -18.05 1.68 -16.72
C PRO A 186 -18.85 2.86 -16.16
N SER A 187 -20.08 3.00 -16.62
CA SER A 187 -21.05 3.96 -16.10
C SER A 187 -21.07 3.87 -14.58
N ARG A 188 -20.90 5.03 -13.92
CA ARG A 188 -20.89 5.18 -12.46
C ARG A 188 -22.12 4.47 -11.89
N PRO A 189 -21.99 3.59 -10.88
CA PRO A 189 -23.14 2.90 -10.31
C PRO A 189 -24.16 3.91 -9.80
N GLN A 190 -25.44 3.68 -10.11
CA GLN A 190 -26.53 4.52 -9.65
C GLN A 190 -26.60 4.48 -8.11
N GLU A 191 -26.87 5.64 -7.51
CA GLU A 191 -26.94 5.82 -6.06
C GLU A 191 -28.01 4.88 -5.48
N GLY A 192 -27.59 3.93 -4.63
CA GLY A 192 -28.48 2.92 -4.02
C GLY A 192 -28.35 1.49 -4.55
N GLN A 193 -27.62 1.25 -5.65
CA GLN A 193 -27.25 -0.12 -6.02
C GLN A 193 -26.05 -0.60 -5.20
N PRO A 194 -26.04 -1.86 -4.71
CA PRO A 194 -24.84 -2.43 -4.12
C PRO A 194 -23.71 -2.33 -5.14
N ALA A 195 -22.51 -1.96 -4.68
CA ALA A 195 -21.34 -1.99 -5.54
C ALA A 195 -21.29 -3.35 -6.26
N PRO A 196 -21.00 -3.41 -7.58
CA PRO A 196 -21.01 -4.65 -8.36
C PRO A 196 -20.25 -5.79 -7.67
N GLU A 197 -19.22 -5.43 -6.91
CA GLU A 197 -18.44 -6.28 -6.01
C GLU A 197 -19.30 -7.02 -4.96
N ALA A 198 -20.17 -6.34 -4.22
CA ALA A 198 -20.96 -6.95 -3.15
C ALA A 198 -22.03 -7.93 -3.68
N ALA A 199 -22.64 -7.63 -4.83
CA ALA A 199 -23.61 -8.51 -5.48
C ALA A 199 -22.94 -9.78 -6.03
N LEU A 200 -21.73 -9.65 -6.56
CA LEU A 200 -20.91 -10.77 -7.04
C LEU A 200 -20.55 -11.72 -5.90
N TRP A 201 -20.10 -11.17 -4.76
CA TRP A 201 -19.77 -11.98 -3.58
C TRP A 201 -20.97 -12.76 -3.04
N ALA A 202 -22.14 -12.13 -2.93
CA ALA A 202 -23.36 -12.79 -2.46
C ALA A 202 -23.79 -13.96 -3.38
N ALA A 203 -23.68 -13.79 -4.70
CA ALA A 203 -24.02 -14.84 -5.67
C ALA A 203 -23.03 -16.02 -5.63
N VAL A 204 -21.74 -15.73 -5.43
CA VAL A 204 -20.68 -16.73 -5.26
C VAL A 204 -20.91 -17.52 -3.96
N GLU A 205 -21.15 -16.87 -2.83
CA GLU A 205 -21.41 -17.53 -1.55
C GLU A 205 -22.65 -18.44 -1.60
N GLN A 206 -23.75 -17.97 -2.21
CA GLN A 206 -24.98 -18.75 -2.32
C GLN A 206 -24.81 -20.01 -3.17
N THR A 207 -24.00 -19.95 -4.22
CA THR A 207 -23.74 -21.08 -5.14
C THR A 207 -22.82 -22.13 -4.50
N LEU A 208 -22.10 -21.77 -3.44
CA LEU A 208 -20.99 -22.54 -2.90
C LEU A 208 -21.26 -23.22 -1.56
N ALA A 209 -22.53 -23.46 -1.21
CA ALA A 209 -22.92 -24.09 0.05
C ALA A 209 -22.57 -25.60 0.21
N GLY A 210 -21.66 -26.17 -0.61
CA GLY A 210 -21.27 -27.60 -0.59
C GLY A 210 -19.81 -27.85 -0.14
N LYS A 211 -19.63 -28.48 1.03
CA LYS A 211 -18.45 -28.31 1.93
C LYS A 211 -17.04 -28.79 1.48
N LYS A 212 -16.76 -29.14 0.22
CA LYS A 212 -15.36 -29.36 -0.23
C LYS A 212 -15.07 -28.92 -1.68
N PRO A 213 -15.88 -29.30 -2.68
CA PRO A 213 -15.71 -28.78 -4.04
C PRO A 213 -16.02 -27.28 -4.10
N ALA A 214 -17.00 -26.84 -3.30
CA ALA A 214 -17.39 -25.45 -3.30
C ALA A 214 -16.36 -24.53 -2.64
N ASP A 215 -15.61 -25.00 -1.63
CA ASP A 215 -14.51 -24.21 -1.06
C ASP A 215 -13.35 -24.05 -2.05
N LYS A 216 -13.03 -25.11 -2.81
CA LYS A 216 -12.02 -25.03 -3.88
C LYS A 216 -12.48 -24.10 -5.00
N LEU A 217 -13.76 -24.18 -5.38
CA LEU A 217 -14.36 -23.30 -6.36
C LEU A 217 -14.42 -21.85 -5.87
N ALA A 218 -14.77 -21.62 -4.59
CA ALA A 218 -14.75 -20.30 -3.95
C ALA A 218 -13.35 -19.70 -4.00
N ALA A 219 -12.33 -20.49 -3.64
CA ALA A 219 -10.95 -20.07 -3.68
C ALA A 219 -10.49 -19.75 -5.11
N ALA A 220 -10.86 -20.56 -6.10
CA ALA A 220 -10.55 -20.33 -7.51
C ALA A 220 -11.22 -19.07 -8.06
N VAL A 221 -12.52 -18.87 -7.79
CA VAL A 221 -13.27 -17.67 -8.17
C VAL A 221 -12.68 -16.43 -7.48
N SER A 222 -12.47 -16.48 -6.17
CA SER A 222 -11.85 -15.40 -5.40
C SER A 222 -10.47 -15.03 -5.94
N HIS A 223 -9.66 -16.03 -6.29
CA HIS A 223 -8.36 -15.83 -6.93
C HIS A 223 -8.51 -15.14 -8.29
N LEU A 224 -9.40 -15.62 -9.16
CA LEU A 224 -9.67 -15.04 -10.47
C LEU A 224 -10.14 -13.58 -10.37
N LEU A 225 -11.05 -13.29 -9.46
CA LEU A 225 -11.57 -11.94 -9.23
C LEU A 225 -10.49 -11.00 -8.69
N THR A 226 -9.69 -11.47 -7.73
CA THR A 226 -8.55 -10.73 -7.18
C THR A 226 -7.55 -10.39 -8.28
N LYS A 227 -7.25 -11.35 -9.14
CA LYS A 227 -6.41 -11.16 -10.32
C LYS A 227 -7.04 -10.12 -11.22
N ARG A 228 -8.30 -10.29 -11.66
CA ARG A 228 -8.91 -9.34 -12.61
C ARG A 228 -8.97 -7.92 -12.07
N LEU A 229 -9.26 -7.75 -10.77
CA LEU A 229 -9.20 -6.46 -10.09
C LEU A 229 -7.78 -5.88 -10.13
N ALA A 230 -6.74 -6.71 -10.00
CA ALA A 230 -5.35 -6.29 -10.16
C ALA A 230 -5.08 -5.74 -11.55
N LEU A 231 -5.50 -6.45 -12.60
CA LEU A 231 -5.33 -6.00 -13.99
C LEU A 231 -6.10 -4.70 -14.24
N TRP A 232 -7.35 -4.61 -13.79
CA TRP A 232 -8.12 -3.38 -13.92
C TRP A 232 -7.40 -2.20 -13.26
N LYS A 233 -6.85 -2.38 -12.05
CA LYS A 233 -6.05 -1.35 -11.35
C LYS A 233 -4.78 -0.97 -12.12
N LEU A 234 -4.15 -1.91 -12.81
CA LEU A 234 -2.95 -1.68 -13.63
C LEU A 234 -3.27 -1.06 -15.01
N SER A 235 -4.49 -1.21 -15.51
CA SER A 235 -4.92 -0.69 -16.81
C SER A 235 -5.53 0.72 -16.75
N LYS A 236 -5.65 1.32 -15.55
CA LYS A 236 -6.11 2.70 -15.40
C LYS A 236 -5.12 3.69 -16.00
N ALA A 237 -5.61 4.86 -16.43
CA ALA A 237 -4.77 5.99 -16.85
C ALA A 237 -3.68 6.36 -15.82
N LYS A 238 -4.02 6.25 -14.53
CA LYS A 238 -3.05 6.27 -13.42
C LYS A 238 -2.96 4.86 -12.80
N PRO A 239 -2.05 4.01 -13.27
CA PRO A 239 -1.99 2.62 -12.84
C PRO A 239 -1.64 2.54 -11.34
N SER A 240 -2.25 1.58 -10.64
CA SER A 240 -1.94 1.29 -9.24
C SER A 240 -1.15 0.00 -9.13
N THR A 241 0.03 0.08 -8.51
CA THR A 241 0.91 -1.06 -8.22
C THR A 241 0.55 -1.79 -6.93
N ALA A 242 -0.46 -1.33 -6.18
CA ALA A 242 -0.92 -1.99 -4.96
C ALA A 242 -1.22 -3.50 -5.12
N PRO A 243 -1.70 -3.98 -6.28
CA PRO A 243 -1.90 -5.42 -6.50
C PRO A 243 -0.63 -6.22 -6.80
N ILE A 244 0.50 -5.54 -7.08
CA ILE A 244 1.78 -6.17 -7.36
C ILE A 244 2.50 -6.37 -6.03
N GLY A 245 2.48 -7.59 -5.52
CA GLY A 245 3.25 -7.95 -4.33
C GLY A 245 4.70 -8.34 -4.66
N ASN A 246 5.51 -8.52 -3.61
CA ASN A 246 6.89 -8.97 -3.72
C ASN A 246 7.04 -10.24 -4.58
N LEU A 247 6.10 -11.19 -4.50
CA LEU A 247 6.15 -12.42 -5.29
C LEU A 247 6.09 -12.16 -6.80
N HIS A 248 5.19 -11.27 -7.25
CA HIS A 248 5.07 -10.91 -8.66
C HIS A 248 6.29 -10.16 -9.14
N LEU A 249 6.82 -9.26 -8.32
CA LEU A 249 8.03 -8.52 -8.65
C LEU A 249 9.25 -9.44 -8.75
N MET A 250 9.44 -10.36 -7.80
CA MET A 250 10.51 -11.37 -7.85
C MET A 250 10.37 -12.27 -9.08
N ALA A 251 9.15 -12.65 -9.47
CA ALA A 251 8.93 -13.43 -10.69
C ALA A 251 9.28 -12.63 -11.95
N ALA A 252 8.88 -11.35 -12.01
CA ALA A 252 9.21 -10.47 -13.13
C ALA A 252 10.72 -10.24 -13.26
N LEU A 253 11.43 -10.08 -12.13
CA LEU A 253 12.89 -9.96 -12.13
C LEU A 253 13.58 -11.24 -12.62
N ARG A 254 13.06 -12.43 -12.28
CA ARG A 254 13.59 -13.70 -12.84
C ARG A 254 13.40 -13.79 -14.34
N ALA A 255 12.19 -13.48 -14.83
CA ALA A 255 11.91 -13.46 -16.26
C ALA A 255 12.76 -12.43 -17.01
N LEU A 256 13.02 -11.27 -16.37
CA LEU A 256 13.95 -10.27 -16.91
C LEU A 256 15.36 -10.83 -16.99
N GLY A 257 15.86 -11.47 -15.93
CA GLY A 257 17.17 -12.14 -15.93
C GLY A 257 17.29 -13.16 -17.06
N GLU A 258 16.30 -14.04 -17.22
CA GLU A 258 16.23 -15.02 -18.31
C GLU A 258 16.31 -14.35 -19.69
N ARG A 259 15.52 -13.29 -19.91
CA ARG A 259 15.50 -12.57 -21.19
C ARG A 259 16.83 -11.88 -21.50
N GLU A 260 17.45 -11.28 -20.50
CA GLU A 260 18.75 -10.60 -20.66
C GLU A 260 19.93 -11.58 -20.55
N SER A 261 19.68 -12.90 -20.44
CA SER A 261 20.71 -13.94 -20.24
C SER A 261 21.61 -13.69 -19.01
N VAL A 262 21.02 -13.17 -17.93
CA VAL A 262 21.67 -12.94 -16.64
C VAL A 262 20.99 -13.81 -15.59
N ASP A 263 21.72 -14.73 -14.96
CA ASP A 263 21.21 -15.51 -13.84
C ASP A 263 21.15 -14.63 -12.58
N LEU A 264 19.95 -14.20 -12.21
CA LEU A 264 19.71 -13.36 -11.04
C LEU A 264 19.35 -14.20 -9.81
N ALA A 265 20.10 -14.02 -8.72
CA ALA A 265 19.70 -14.40 -7.39
C ALA A 265 18.78 -13.32 -6.81
N ILE A 266 17.54 -13.70 -6.49
CA ILE A 266 16.52 -12.79 -5.95
C ILE A 266 15.92 -13.41 -4.69
N TRP A 267 16.10 -12.74 -3.55
CA TRP A 267 15.66 -13.23 -2.24
C TRP A 267 15.11 -12.11 -1.36
N LYS A 268 14.35 -12.47 -0.32
CA LYS A 268 13.92 -11.51 0.71
C LYS A 268 15.04 -11.41 1.74
N VAL A 269 15.71 -10.26 1.78
CA VAL A 269 16.75 -9.96 2.77
C VAL A 269 16.08 -9.72 4.12
N LEU A 270 15.08 -8.83 4.19
CA LEU A 270 14.39 -8.47 5.44
C LEU A 270 12.88 -8.59 5.24
N ALA A 271 12.18 -9.37 6.06
CA ALA A 271 10.71 -9.46 6.03
C ALA A 271 10.12 -9.85 7.40
N ALA A 272 8.80 -9.72 7.52
CA ALA A 272 8.04 -10.15 8.70
C ALA A 272 7.16 -11.39 8.39
N GLY A 273 6.59 -11.97 9.46
CA GLY A 273 5.61 -13.05 9.37
C GLY A 273 6.22 -14.41 9.04
N LYS A 274 5.51 -15.23 8.24
CA LYS A 274 5.92 -16.58 7.84
C LYS A 274 6.72 -16.62 6.54
N ASN A 275 7.20 -15.46 6.08
CA ASN A 275 7.91 -15.38 4.81
C ASN A 275 9.30 -15.97 4.93
N ARG A 276 9.69 -16.87 4.01
CA ARG A 276 11.10 -17.25 3.88
C ARG A 276 11.91 -15.99 3.53
N CYS A 277 12.79 -15.59 4.45
CA CYS A 277 13.69 -14.45 4.32
C CYS A 277 14.95 -14.69 5.16
N GLU A 278 16.01 -13.96 4.84
CA GLU A 278 17.29 -14.06 5.53
C GLU A 278 17.23 -13.46 6.95
N LEU A 279 16.58 -12.31 7.09
CA LEU A 279 16.42 -11.54 8.32
C LEU A 279 14.92 -11.41 8.65
N HIS A 280 14.50 -12.10 9.69
CA HIS A 280 13.13 -11.99 10.20
C HIS A 280 13.00 -10.83 11.18
N VAL A 281 12.01 -9.96 10.94
CA VAL A 281 11.61 -8.91 11.89
C VAL A 281 10.37 -9.38 12.65
N ARG A 282 10.38 -9.22 13.97
CA ARG A 282 9.24 -9.54 14.85
C ARG A 282 8.92 -8.36 15.77
N PRO A 283 7.65 -8.23 16.22
CA PRO A 283 7.29 -7.22 17.22
C PRO A 283 7.98 -7.43 18.57
N SER A 284 8.40 -8.66 18.87
CA SER A 284 9.03 -9.05 20.14
C SER A 284 10.56 -8.93 20.15
N ASP A 285 11.18 -8.54 19.03
CA ASP A 285 12.63 -8.40 18.91
C ASP A 285 13.15 -7.36 19.90
N GLY A 286 14.17 -7.73 20.67
CA GLY A 286 14.87 -6.84 21.58
C GLY A 286 15.91 -5.96 20.89
N PRO A 287 16.57 -5.06 21.64
CA PRO A 287 17.60 -4.18 21.10
C PRO A 287 18.78 -4.92 20.43
N GLU A 288 19.14 -6.10 20.93
CA GLU A 288 20.20 -6.94 20.37
C GLU A 288 19.79 -7.54 19.02
N ASP A 289 18.57 -8.07 18.90
CA ASP A 289 18.03 -8.55 17.62
C ASP A 289 17.97 -7.43 16.57
N VAL A 290 17.58 -6.21 16.98
CA VAL A 290 17.59 -5.03 16.11
C VAL A 290 19.00 -4.71 15.62
N ALA A 291 19.98 -4.78 16.51
CA ALA A 291 21.37 -4.54 16.16
C ALA A 291 21.91 -5.62 15.20
N GLU A 292 21.60 -6.90 15.44
CA GLU A 292 21.99 -7.99 14.54
C GLU A 292 21.38 -7.82 13.14
N GLN A 293 20.07 -7.54 13.07
CA GLN A 293 19.38 -7.28 11.80
C GLN A 293 20.01 -6.12 11.03
N TRP A 294 20.39 -5.05 11.73
CA TRP A 294 21.10 -3.93 11.11
C TRP A 294 22.45 -4.37 10.54
N GLN A 295 23.29 -5.03 11.35
CA GLN A 295 24.62 -5.47 10.92
C GLN A 295 24.54 -6.41 9.72
N ARG A 296 23.59 -7.36 9.71
CA ARG A 296 23.41 -8.26 8.57
C ARG A 296 22.86 -7.55 7.33
N LEU A 297 21.98 -6.56 7.49
CA LEU A 297 21.54 -5.74 6.37
C LEU A 297 22.71 -4.94 5.76
N MET A 298 23.62 -4.41 6.60
CA MET A 298 24.84 -3.74 6.14
C MET A 298 25.75 -4.67 5.35
N ALA A 299 25.96 -5.89 5.85
CA ALA A 299 26.75 -6.89 5.14
C ALA A 299 26.19 -7.25 3.75
N VAL A 300 24.87 -7.12 3.53
CA VAL A 300 24.27 -7.28 2.20
C VAL A 300 24.41 -6.01 1.35
N LEU A 301 24.20 -4.83 1.94
CA LEU A 301 24.31 -3.55 1.24
C LEU A 301 25.74 -3.24 0.77
N GLU A 302 26.75 -3.71 1.50
CA GLU A 302 28.17 -3.51 1.18
C GLU A 302 28.67 -4.39 0.02
N ARG A 303 27.86 -5.36 -0.44
CA ARG A 303 28.23 -6.21 -1.58
C ARG A 303 28.11 -5.40 -2.87
N PRO A 304 29.20 -5.29 -3.67
CA PRO A 304 29.23 -4.40 -4.84
C PRO A 304 28.28 -4.83 -5.98
N ASP A 305 27.92 -6.11 -6.02
CA ASP A 305 27.03 -6.72 -7.02
C ASP A 305 25.56 -6.78 -6.58
N THR A 306 25.24 -6.35 -5.36
CA THR A 306 23.91 -6.53 -4.78
C THR A 306 23.14 -5.21 -4.74
N VAL A 307 21.92 -5.24 -5.26
CA VAL A 307 20.96 -4.14 -5.19
C VAL A 307 19.87 -4.49 -4.19
N LEU A 308 19.56 -3.53 -3.31
CA LEU A 308 18.48 -3.65 -2.34
C LEU A 308 17.26 -2.84 -2.77
N LEU A 309 16.12 -3.52 -2.89
CA LEU A 309 14.82 -2.92 -3.23
C LEU A 309 13.88 -3.04 -2.03
N PHE A 310 13.52 -1.90 -1.45
CA PHE A 310 12.61 -1.82 -0.31
C PHE A 310 11.17 -1.60 -0.78
N HIS A 311 10.29 -2.54 -0.41
CA HIS A 311 8.85 -2.41 -0.60
C HIS A 311 8.21 -1.80 0.65
N LEU A 312 7.69 -0.59 0.50
CA LEU A 312 6.95 0.14 1.52
C LEU A 312 5.60 0.60 0.98
N GLU A 313 4.53 0.41 1.76
CA GLU A 313 3.20 0.89 1.41
C GLU A 313 2.78 0.55 -0.04
N ASN A 314 2.59 1.55 -0.89
CA ASN A 314 2.23 1.36 -2.30
C ASN A 314 3.42 1.60 -3.24
N HIS A 315 4.65 1.48 -2.76
CA HIS A 315 5.84 1.89 -3.48
C HIS A 315 7.06 0.97 -3.28
N TYR A 316 7.94 0.96 -4.29
CA TYR A 316 9.22 0.28 -4.27
C TYR A 316 10.32 1.31 -4.43
N CYS A 317 11.29 1.34 -3.51
CA CYS A 317 12.44 2.23 -3.60
C CYS A 317 13.76 1.48 -3.49
N LEU A 318 14.78 2.00 -4.16
CA LEU A 318 16.15 1.52 -3.99
C LEU A 318 16.74 2.03 -2.67
N VAL A 319 17.52 1.17 -2.01
CA VAL A 319 18.37 1.53 -0.88
C VAL A 319 19.78 1.75 -1.43
N PHE A 320 20.31 2.97 -1.24
CA PHE A 320 21.57 3.39 -1.85
C PHE A 320 22.74 3.39 -0.89
N ALA A 321 22.48 3.72 0.37
CA ALA A 321 23.50 3.86 1.38
C ALA A 321 22.91 3.67 2.77
N ALA A 322 23.79 3.55 3.75
CA ALA A 322 23.42 3.50 5.14
C ALA A 322 24.41 4.31 5.98
N ARG A 323 23.97 4.72 7.17
CA ARG A 323 24.84 5.40 8.13
C ARG A 323 24.44 5.02 9.55
N GLU A 324 25.45 4.94 10.42
CA GLU A 324 25.30 4.71 11.86
C GLU A 324 26.16 5.71 12.62
N TRP A 325 25.62 6.33 13.66
CA TRP A 325 26.40 7.18 14.56
C TRP A 325 25.81 7.21 15.97
N ARG A 326 26.61 7.63 16.96
CA ARG A 326 26.16 7.84 18.34
C ARG A 326 25.78 9.30 18.54
N MET A 327 24.51 9.54 18.85
CA MET A 327 23.97 10.86 19.14
C MET A 327 23.76 11.03 20.65
N ASN A 328 24.18 12.18 21.19
CA ASN A 328 23.87 12.54 22.57
C ASN A 328 22.44 13.10 22.63
N VAL A 329 21.56 12.46 23.41
CA VAL A 329 20.15 12.85 23.60
C VAL A 329 19.93 13.56 24.95
N GLY A 330 20.97 14.22 25.46
CA GLY A 330 20.92 15.00 26.70
C GLY A 330 20.84 14.08 27.92
N TYR A 331 19.88 14.33 28.81
CA TYR A 331 19.68 13.56 30.04
C TYR A 331 19.37 12.07 29.80
N SER A 332 18.93 11.70 28.59
CA SER A 332 18.66 10.31 28.22
C SER A 332 19.92 9.53 27.80
N GLY A 333 21.10 10.17 27.84
CA GLY A 333 22.39 9.54 27.52
C GLY A 333 22.70 9.52 26.03
N LYS A 334 23.34 8.43 25.57
CA LYS A 334 23.74 8.25 24.16
C LYS A 334 22.79 7.28 23.46
N ARG A 335 22.30 7.66 22.28
CA ARG A 335 21.50 6.80 21.38
C ARG A 335 22.31 6.46 20.13
N VAL A 336 22.26 5.21 19.69
CA VAL A 336 22.75 4.82 18.36
C VAL A 336 21.66 5.14 17.34
N VAL A 337 21.98 5.93 16.32
CA VAL A 337 21.06 6.28 15.22
C VAL A 337 21.49 5.51 13.98
N ARG A 338 20.54 4.83 13.33
CA ARG A 338 20.75 4.00 12.13
C ARG A 338 19.79 4.44 11.05
N GLN A 339 20.30 4.75 9.86
CA GLN A 339 19.48 5.26 8.78
C GLN A 339 19.87 4.68 7.42
N LEU A 340 18.86 4.44 6.58
CA LEU A 340 19.01 4.06 5.18
C LEU A 340 18.72 5.25 4.26
N LEU A 341 19.57 5.47 3.25
CA LEU A 341 19.30 6.42 2.18
C LEU A 341 18.44 5.75 1.12
N VAL A 342 17.21 6.23 0.95
CA VAL A 342 16.26 5.71 -0.03
C VAL A 342 15.87 6.78 -1.06
N ALA A 343 15.55 6.35 -2.29
CA ALA A 343 14.90 7.21 -3.27
C ALA A 343 13.39 7.19 -3.07
N LYS A 344 12.79 8.34 -2.73
CA LYS A 344 11.33 8.46 -2.76
C LYS A 344 10.82 8.41 -4.22
N PRO A 345 9.53 8.06 -4.45
CA PRO A 345 8.96 7.99 -5.79
C PRO A 345 9.27 9.24 -6.62
N GLY A 346 9.88 9.04 -7.79
CA GLY A 346 10.20 10.14 -8.72
C GLY A 346 11.36 11.06 -8.30
N GLN A 347 12.13 10.69 -7.27
CA GLN A 347 13.20 11.53 -6.72
C GLN A 347 14.57 10.83 -6.81
N ARG A 348 15.62 11.65 -6.90
CA ARG A 348 17.01 11.21 -6.65
C ARG A 348 17.14 10.71 -5.20
N PRO A 349 18.14 9.87 -4.87
CA PRO A 349 18.41 9.47 -3.49
C PRO A 349 18.50 10.72 -2.62
N GLY A 350 17.62 10.84 -1.62
CA GLY A 350 17.49 12.12 -0.91
C GLY A 350 16.81 12.05 0.45
N SER A 351 16.28 10.90 0.85
CA SER A 351 15.65 10.73 2.15
C SER A 351 16.40 9.70 2.97
N TRP A 352 16.92 10.13 4.12
CA TRP A 352 17.38 9.21 5.16
C TRP A 352 16.17 8.74 5.97
N MET A 353 16.04 7.43 6.15
CA MET A 353 14.95 6.80 6.88
C MET A 353 15.51 6.01 8.07
N ASP A 354 14.99 6.26 9.26
CA ASP A 354 15.38 5.53 10.48
C ASP A 354 15.12 4.03 10.32
N PHE A 355 16.06 3.21 10.77
CA PHE A 355 15.92 1.76 10.68
C PHE A 355 14.72 1.24 11.50
N GLU A 356 14.37 1.90 12.59
CA GLU A 356 13.15 1.63 13.34
C GLU A 356 11.88 1.91 12.51
N THR A 357 11.91 2.92 11.63
CA THR A 357 10.80 3.21 10.69
C THR A 357 10.73 2.15 9.59
N VAL A 358 11.88 1.72 9.05
CA VAL A 358 11.96 0.60 8.10
C VAL A 358 11.34 -0.66 8.71
N ARG A 359 11.75 -1.02 9.93
CA ARG A 359 11.20 -2.17 10.65
C ARG A 359 9.70 -2.06 10.92
N SER A 360 9.25 -0.90 11.42
CA SER A 360 7.82 -0.65 11.67
C SER A 360 7.00 -0.81 10.38
N THR A 361 7.52 -0.30 9.27
CA THR A 361 6.92 -0.49 7.93
C THR A 361 6.82 -1.97 7.60
N VAL A 362 7.93 -2.72 7.67
CA VAL A 362 7.94 -4.16 7.36
C VAL A 362 7.00 -4.97 8.26
N LEU A 363 6.84 -4.58 9.53
CA LEU A 363 5.89 -5.19 10.46
C LEU A 363 4.42 -4.85 10.15
N GLY A 364 4.16 -3.74 9.47
CA GLY A 364 2.80 -3.27 9.16
C GLY A 364 2.04 -4.17 8.18
N TRP A 365 2.73 -4.91 7.30
CA TRP A 365 2.12 -5.88 6.41
C TRP A 365 3.10 -6.96 5.98
N ALA A 366 2.65 -8.22 5.96
CA ALA A 366 3.47 -9.36 5.58
C ALA A 366 3.98 -9.32 4.13
N GLY A 367 3.43 -8.45 3.27
CA GLY A 367 3.91 -8.24 1.91
C GLY A 367 5.08 -7.25 1.81
N TYR A 368 5.33 -6.41 2.84
CA TYR A 368 6.47 -5.49 2.87
C TYR A 368 7.77 -6.22 3.21
N GLY A 369 8.88 -5.61 2.81
CA GLY A 369 10.21 -6.17 3.02
C GLY A 369 11.27 -5.56 2.12
N ILE A 370 12.52 -5.94 2.36
CA ILE A 370 13.65 -5.60 1.50
C ILE A 370 14.03 -6.83 0.68
N ILE A 371 14.09 -6.67 -0.64
CA ILE A 371 14.49 -7.69 -1.60
C ILE A 371 15.95 -7.43 -1.99
N GLY A 372 16.77 -8.48 -1.94
CA GLY A 372 18.12 -8.48 -2.51
C GLY A 372 18.08 -9.03 -3.94
N ILE A 373 18.80 -8.36 -4.83
CA ILE A 373 18.96 -8.75 -6.24
C ILE A 373 20.46 -8.71 -6.53
N SER A 374 21.03 -9.82 -6.95
CA SER A 374 22.43 -9.91 -7.39
C SER A 374 22.54 -10.95 -8.49
N ARG A 375 23.70 -11.06 -9.14
CA ARG A 375 23.97 -12.19 -10.03
C ARG A 375 24.18 -13.45 -9.17
N ARG A 376 23.73 -14.61 -9.65
CA ARG A 376 23.77 -15.84 -8.84
C ARG A 376 25.17 -16.27 -8.48
N GLU A 377 26.14 -16.07 -9.37
CA GLU A 377 27.55 -16.39 -9.12
C GLU A 377 28.15 -15.64 -7.92
N ASP A 378 27.57 -14.49 -7.56
CA ASP A 378 28.06 -13.63 -6.50
C ASP A 378 27.42 -13.91 -5.13
N VAL A 379 26.41 -14.80 -5.06
CA VAL A 379 25.65 -15.03 -3.82
C VAL A 379 25.59 -16.50 -3.45
N VAL A 380 26.19 -16.82 -2.30
CA VAL A 380 25.89 -18.05 -1.56
C VAL A 380 24.61 -17.82 -0.75
N LEU A 381 23.48 -18.25 -1.30
CA LEU A 381 22.21 -18.22 -0.56
C LEU A 381 22.21 -19.34 0.50
N PRO A 382 21.79 -19.05 1.74
CA PRO A 382 21.66 -20.05 2.80
C PRO A 382 20.54 -21.06 2.58
#